data_AF-A0A9D8IYN4-F1
#
_entry.id   AF-A0A9D8IYN4-F1
#
_cell.length_a   1.000
_cell.length_b   1.000
_cell.length_c   1.000
_cell.angle_alpha   90.00
_cell.angle_beta   90.00
_cell.angle_gamma   90.00
#
_symmetry.space_group_name_H-M   'P 1'
#
loop_
_entity.id
_entity.type
_entity.pdbx_description
1 polymer ?
#
loop_
_entity_poly.entity_id
_entity_poly.type
_entity_poly.pdbx_seq_one_letter_code
_entity_poly.pdbx_strand_id
1 'polypeptide(L)'
;MPPARYHVMAKGTGKACGSIGILGTAYYVIPMGLNSRVERAYKLAIQSVPGATGLINVELQDDWFWWLLATTRCTTVSGDAIREERR
;
A
#
# COMPACT_ATOMS: atom_id res chain seq x y z
N MET A 1 12.76 10.74 1.27
CA MET A 1 13.66 11.14 2.38
C MET A 1 12.78 11.65 3.51
N PRO A 2 13.07 11.33 4.78
CA PRO A 2 12.31 11.87 5.90
C PRO A 2 12.36 13.41 5.91
N PRO A 3 11.30 14.09 6.38
CA PRO A 3 11.31 15.54 6.49
C PRO A 3 12.34 16.01 7.54
N ALA A 4 12.71 17.29 7.48
CA ALA A 4 13.78 17.84 8.33
C ALA A 4 13.44 17.84 9.84
N ARG A 5 12.14 17.91 10.18
CA ARG A 5 11.62 17.83 11.55
C ARG A 5 10.35 16.99 11.59
N TYR A 6 10.35 15.96 12.41
CA TYR A 6 9.20 15.08 12.60
C TYR A 6 9.24 14.40 13.97
N HIS A 7 8.06 13.95 14.40
CA HIS A 7 7.88 13.09 15.55
C HIS A 7 7.49 11.69 15.09
N VAL A 8 8.24 10.68 15.54
CA VAL A 8 7.83 9.28 15.38
C VAL A 8 6.67 9.00 16.32
N MET A 9 5.62 8.40 15.79
CA MET A 9 4.39 8.11 16.51
C MET A 9 4.35 6.62 16.88
N ALA A 10 3.66 5.81 16.08
CA ALA A 10 3.49 4.38 16.27
C ALA A 10 3.73 3.65 14.94
N LYS A 11 3.81 2.32 14.98
CA LYS A 11 3.82 1.54 13.73
C LYS A 11 2.46 1.63 13.03
N GLY A 12 2.49 2.07 11.77
CA GLY A 12 1.33 2.06 10.88
C GLY A 12 1.35 0.84 9.98
N THR A 13 0.18 0.27 9.70
CA THR A 13 0.04 -0.85 8.77
C THR A 13 -1.24 -0.73 7.95
N GLY A 14 -1.18 -1.08 6.68
CA GLY A 14 -2.30 -0.99 5.76
C GLY A 14 -2.17 -2.03 4.66
N LYS A 15 -3.29 -2.67 4.32
CA LYS A 15 -3.34 -3.72 3.29
C LYS A 15 -4.36 -3.35 2.23
N ALA A 16 -3.97 -3.49 0.97
CA ALA A 16 -4.87 -3.34 -0.16
C ALA A 16 -4.57 -4.35 -1.25
N CYS A 17 -5.64 -4.92 -1.81
CA CYS A 17 -5.56 -5.92 -2.87
C CYS A 17 -5.98 -5.32 -4.21
N GLY A 18 -5.42 -5.87 -5.27
CA GLY A 18 -5.96 -5.72 -6.61
C GLY A 18 -5.68 -6.97 -7.43
N SER A 19 -6.36 -7.10 -8.55
CA SER A 19 -6.24 -8.26 -9.40
C SER A 19 -6.09 -7.88 -10.85
N ILE A 20 -5.47 -8.78 -11.61
CA ILE A 20 -5.42 -8.73 -13.06
C ILE A 20 -6.17 -9.95 -13.57
N GLY A 21 -7.31 -9.70 -14.20
CA GLY A 21 -8.10 -10.74 -14.86
C GLY A 21 -7.60 -11.00 -16.27
N ILE A 22 -7.77 -12.23 -16.75
CA ILE A 22 -7.58 -12.62 -18.14
C ILE A 22 -8.96 -12.66 -18.80
N LEU A 23 -9.23 -11.73 -19.72
CA LEU A 23 -10.28 -11.92 -20.73
C LEU A 23 -9.59 -12.53 -21.96
N GLY A 24 -10.02 -13.70 -22.43
CA GLY A 24 -9.38 -14.40 -23.57
C GLY A 24 -9.30 -13.54 -24.85
N THR A 25 -8.45 -13.80 -25.85
CA THR A 25 -7.52 -14.91 -26.12
C THR A 25 -6.09 -14.46 -26.41
N ALA A 26 -5.67 -13.24 -26.03
CA ALA A 26 -4.22 -12.96 -26.15
C ALA A 26 -3.67 -11.86 -25.23
N TYR A 27 -4.34 -10.72 -25.01
CA TYR A 27 -3.67 -9.56 -24.39
C TYR A 27 -4.58 -8.61 -23.57
N TYR A 28 -5.83 -9.00 -23.27
CA TYR A 28 -6.75 -8.13 -22.53
C TYR A 28 -6.69 -8.39 -21.04
N VAL A 29 -5.87 -7.58 -20.36
CA VAL A 29 -5.78 -7.53 -18.91
C VAL A 29 -6.69 -6.44 -18.37
N ILE A 30 -7.63 -6.79 -17.49
CA ILE A 30 -8.41 -5.79 -16.75
C ILE A 30 -7.77 -5.62 -15.36
N PRO A 31 -7.05 -4.52 -15.09
CA PRO A 31 -6.52 -4.23 -13.77
C PRO A 31 -7.65 -3.73 -12.86
N MET A 32 -8.05 -4.55 -11.89
CA MET A 32 -9.01 -4.17 -10.86
C MET A 32 -8.24 -3.71 -9.61
N GLY A 33 -7.96 -2.41 -9.55
CA GLY A 33 -7.27 -1.79 -8.43
C GLY A 33 -5.82 -2.27 -8.23
N LEU A 34 -5.26 -3.06 -9.15
CA LEU A 34 -3.92 -3.61 -9.03
C LEU A 34 -2.87 -2.50 -9.00
N ASN A 35 -2.94 -1.52 -9.92
CA ASN A 35 -1.90 -0.49 -10.03
C ASN A 35 -1.88 0.48 -8.84
N SER A 36 -3.04 0.83 -8.29
CA SER A 36 -3.14 1.72 -7.13
C SER A 36 -3.10 0.99 -5.78
N ARG A 37 -2.85 -0.33 -5.74
CA ARG A 37 -2.86 -1.10 -4.49
C ARG A 37 -1.82 -0.61 -3.48
N VAL A 38 -0.62 -0.25 -3.94
CA VAL A 38 0.47 0.23 -3.07
C VAL A 38 0.08 1.57 -2.44
N GLU A 39 -0.42 2.50 -3.25
CA GLU A 39 -0.87 3.81 -2.78
C GLU A 39 -2.02 3.69 -1.78
N ARG A 40 -3.00 2.82 -2.06
CA ARG A 40 -4.10 2.55 -1.11
C ARG A 40 -3.60 1.93 0.18
N ALA A 41 -2.69 0.94 0.11
CA ALA A 41 -2.10 0.31 1.28
C ALA A 41 -1.32 1.32 2.13
N TYR A 42 -0.52 2.20 1.50
CA TYR A 42 0.21 3.28 2.17
C TYR A 42 -0.74 4.28 2.83
N LYS A 43 -1.81 4.71 2.13
CA LYS A 43 -2.82 5.60 2.68
C LYS A 43 -3.52 4.98 3.90
N LEU A 44 -3.87 3.70 3.83
CA LEU A 44 -4.45 2.97 4.96
C LEU A 44 -3.46 2.86 6.13
N ALA A 45 -2.17 2.65 5.85
CA ALA A 45 -1.13 2.59 6.87
C ALA A 45 -0.96 3.91 7.62
N ILE A 46 -0.98 5.06 6.93
CA ILE A 46 -0.99 6.38 7.58
C ILE A 46 -2.28 6.56 8.38
N GLN A 47 -3.44 6.25 7.79
CA GLN A 47 -4.75 6.42 8.44
C GLN A 47 -4.92 5.56 9.70
N SER A 48 -4.18 4.44 9.80
CA SER A 48 -4.17 3.59 10.99
C SER A 48 -3.60 4.28 12.23
N VAL A 49 -2.83 5.37 12.06
CA VAL A 49 -2.25 6.17 13.16
C VAL A 49 -2.81 7.60 13.12
N PRO A 50 -3.71 7.98 14.04
CA PRO A 50 -4.35 9.29 14.04
C PRO A 50 -3.36 10.46 14.07
N GLY A 51 -3.46 11.33 13.07
CA GLY A 51 -2.62 12.52 12.94
C GLY A 51 -1.19 12.24 12.47
N ALA A 52 -0.90 11.02 11.99
CA ALA A 52 0.28 10.79 11.16
C ALA A 52 0.13 11.48 9.80
N THR A 53 1.25 11.94 9.25
CA THR A 53 1.33 12.62 7.96
C THR A 53 2.20 11.85 6.96
N GLY A 54 2.97 10.87 7.42
CA GLY A 54 3.83 10.04 6.57
C GLY A 54 4.29 8.77 7.27
N LEU A 55 5.04 7.94 6.55
CA LEU A 55 5.76 6.80 7.10
C LEU A 55 7.26 6.91 6.81
N ILE A 56 8.08 6.42 7.72
CA ILE A 56 9.51 6.13 7.51
C ILE A 56 9.75 4.64 7.77
N ASN A 57 10.95 4.15 7.46
CA ASN A 57 11.32 2.73 7.61
C ASN A 57 10.26 1.81 6.96
N VAL A 58 9.83 2.18 5.75
CA VAL A 58 8.70 1.54 5.07
C VAL A 58 9.11 0.15 4.58
N GLU A 59 8.29 -0.84 4.91
CA GLU A 59 8.36 -2.20 4.43
C GLU A 59 7.13 -2.52 3.58
N LEU A 60 7.39 -3.20 2.46
CA LEU A 60 6.41 -3.61 1.48
C LEU A 60 6.42 -5.13 1.37
N GLN A 61 5.29 -5.75 1.71
CA GLN A 61 5.10 -7.18 1.57
C GLN A 61 3.96 -7.46 0.61
N ASP A 62 4.14 -8.45 -0.27
CA ASP A 62 3.13 -8.83 -1.25
C ASP A 62 2.75 -10.30 -1.13
N ASP A 63 1.45 -10.54 -0.94
CA ASP A 63 0.84 -11.85 -0.99
C ASP A 63 0.21 -12.05 -2.38
N TRP A 64 0.54 -13.16 -3.02
CA TRP A 64 0.09 -13.49 -4.37
C TRP A 64 -0.83 -14.68 -4.34
N PHE A 65 -1.95 -14.57 -5.04
CA PHE A 65 -2.92 -15.64 -5.17
C PHE A 65 -3.35 -15.78 -6.63
N TRP A 66 -3.33 -17.02 -7.12
CA TRP A 66 -3.71 -17.35 -8.48
C TRP A 66 -5.09 -17.99 -8.48
N TRP A 67 -6.01 -17.39 -9.22
CA TRP A 67 -7.30 -17.96 -9.59
C TRP A 67 -7.20 -18.55 -10.99
N LEU A 68 -8.17 -19.39 -11.39
CA LEU A 68 -8.21 -19.99 -12.72
C LEU A 68 -8.12 -18.96 -13.87
N LEU A 69 -8.68 -17.75 -13.68
CA LEU A 69 -8.75 -16.69 -14.70
C LEU A 69 -8.17 -15.34 -14.25
N ALA A 70 -7.53 -15.26 -13.07
CA ALA A 70 -7.04 -14.00 -12.54
C ALA A 70 -5.88 -14.21 -11.59
N THR A 71 -5.03 -13.19 -11.45
CA THR A 71 -4.01 -13.13 -10.39
C THR A 71 -4.37 -11.99 -9.47
N THR A 72 -4.52 -12.29 -8.18
CA THR A 72 -4.69 -11.27 -7.14
C THR A 72 -3.36 -11.05 -6.44
N ARG A 73 -3.03 -9.78 -6.20
CA ARG A 73 -1.91 -9.37 -5.36
C ARG A 73 -2.43 -8.46 -4.26
N CYS A 74 -2.20 -8.87 -3.02
CA CYS A 74 -2.46 -8.07 -1.85
C CYS A 74 -1.15 -7.49 -1.33
N THR A 75 -1.05 -6.16 -1.34
CA THR A 75 0.12 -5.46 -0.81
C THR A 75 -0.18 -5.00 0.61
N THR A 76 0.69 -5.37 1.54
CA THR A 76 0.74 -4.84 2.89
C THR A 76 1.89 -3.85 2.97
N VAL A 77 1.61 -2.64 3.40
CA VAL A 77 2.60 -1.60 3.67
C VAL A 77 2.65 -1.40 5.17
N SER A 78 3.84 -1.46 5.75
CA SER A 78 4.07 -1.14 7.16
C SER A 78 5.25 -0.19 7.32
N GLY A 79 5.32 0.51 8.46
CA GLY A 79 6.41 1.42 8.76
C GLY A 79 6.17 2.19 10.04
N ASP A 80 7.14 3.03 10.41
CA ASP A 80 6.99 3.92 11.55
C ASP A 80 6.26 5.19 11.09
N ALA A 81 5.06 5.41 11.63
CA ALA A 81 4.26 6.57 11.29
C ALA A 81 4.85 7.83 11.93
N ILE A 82 4.91 8.90 11.16
CA ILE A 82 5.48 10.17 11.58
C ILE A 82 4.45 11.28 11.44
N ARG A 83 4.58 12.29 12.31
CA ARG A 83 3.96 13.60 12.11
C ARG A 83 5.04 14.61 11.79
N GLU A 84 4.93 15.23 10.63
CA GLU A 84 5.81 16.31 10.21
C GLU A 84 5.46 17.60 10.98
N GLU A 85 6.48 18.27 11.48
CA GLU A 85 6.33 19.61 12.06
C GLU A 85 6.48 20.65 10.96
N ARG A 86 5.35 21.17 10.45
CA ARG A 86 5.40 22.33 9.56
C ARG A 86 5.81 23.55 10.37
N ARG A 87 6.96 24.13 10.00
CA ARG A 87 7.48 25.40 10.52
C ARG A 87 6.63 26.58 10.05
#